data_AF-A0A7H9HS47-F1
#
_entry.id   AF-A0A7H9HS47-F1
#
_cell.length_a   1.000
_cell.length_b   1.000
_cell.length_c   1.000
_cell.angle_alpha   90.00
_cell.angle_beta   90.00
_cell.angle_gamma   90.00
#
_symmetry.space_group_name_H-M   'P 1'
#
loop_
_entity.id
_entity.type
_entity.pdbx_description
1 polymer ?
#
loop_
_entity_poly.entity_id
_entity_poly.type
_entity_poly.pdbx_seq_one_letter_code
_entity_poly.pdbx_strand_id
1 'polypeptide(L)'
;MSSLNALQTEQVRSKVLYSEVDIPFYGYLEVLNRATKLTKTILEGSLQEFESREQVEFGPGYVAKLEQDANVKYLELQSSIEVKKAGQENWEQSNNDSIGIMEKSVPEVTEKLKDVNGRLEERIERIREVYESVRKVNAETENLAEGNSSLTATRSEWDRELGRALTDKLIQQGYMRKVGNDERYRVYDNFTKGPKELRHINQSIRSDISRLTEELASYKSRWLEDANVFSRITSVLREELVKRNMDVDIEMEEEEEEEEEEEEEDAEEDEYDDEIVADDVDQEANDVDLEANDVARPSHEEISDHDEAMIDASGSQSETDK
;
A
#
# COMPACT_ATOMS: atom_id res chain seq x y z
N MET A 1 58.05 9.26 -28.84
CA MET A 1 57.54 9.78 -27.55
C MET A 1 58.22 8.97 -26.46
N SER A 2 59.17 9.57 -25.74
CA SER A 2 59.89 8.85 -24.69
C SER A 2 58.96 8.62 -23.50
N SER A 3 58.63 7.36 -23.21
CA SER A 3 57.86 6.98 -22.04
C SER A 3 58.66 7.27 -20.77
N LEU A 4 58.04 7.98 -19.81
CA LEU A 4 58.64 8.24 -18.50
C LEU A 4 58.89 6.93 -17.74
N ASN A 5 60.05 6.84 -17.09
CA ASN A 5 60.41 5.73 -16.21
C ASN A 5 59.63 5.82 -14.88
N ALA A 6 59.28 4.70 -14.25
CA ALA A 6 58.51 4.64 -13.01
C ALA A 6 59.12 5.51 -11.89
N LEU A 7 60.46 5.55 -11.78
CA LEU A 7 61.18 6.40 -10.84
C LEU A 7 60.93 7.90 -11.09
N GLN A 8 60.87 8.32 -12.35
CA GLN A 8 60.60 9.71 -12.72
C GLN A 8 59.16 10.09 -12.37
N THR A 9 58.22 9.17 -12.54
CA THR A 9 56.82 9.36 -12.16
C THR A 9 56.66 9.51 -10.64
N GLU A 10 57.37 8.70 -9.85
CA GLU A 10 57.36 8.78 -8.38
C GLU A 10 58.01 10.07 -7.86
N GLN A 11 59.12 10.49 -8.47
CA GLN A 11 59.77 11.77 -8.16
C GLN A 11 58.85 12.96 -8.45
N VAL A 12 58.10 12.94 -9.55
CA VAL A 12 57.13 13.98 -9.85
C VAL A 12 55.97 13.93 -8.85
N ARG A 13 55.44 12.75 -8.54
CA ARG A 13 54.32 12.60 -7.59
C ARG A 13 54.68 13.10 -6.19
N SER A 14 55.86 12.73 -5.70
CA SER A 14 56.35 13.22 -4.39
C SER A 14 56.55 14.73 -4.40
N LYS A 15 57.17 15.29 -5.45
CA LYS A 15 57.35 16.75 -5.57
C LYS A 15 56.01 17.50 -5.57
N VAL A 16 54.99 16.98 -6.24
CA VAL A 16 53.64 17.59 -6.25
C VAL A 16 52.98 17.49 -4.87
N LEU A 17 53.11 16.36 -4.19
CA LEU A 17 52.51 16.16 -2.86
C LEU A 17 53.06 17.11 -1.80
N TYR A 18 54.36 17.41 -1.85
CA TYR A 18 55.03 18.32 -0.91
C TYR A 18 55.18 19.75 -1.44
N SER A 19 54.49 20.10 -2.53
CA SER A 19 54.52 21.45 -3.07
C SER A 19 53.67 22.39 -2.20
N GLU A 20 54.30 23.09 -1.27
CA GLU A 20 53.67 24.15 -0.47
C GLU A 20 54.12 25.53 -0.93
N VAL A 21 53.18 26.47 -1.05
CA VAL A 21 53.47 27.89 -1.32
C VAL A 21 53.08 28.70 -0.08
N ASP A 22 54.03 28.87 0.84
CA ASP A 22 53.84 29.66 2.06
C ASP A 22 54.41 31.08 1.88
N ILE A 23 53.53 32.01 1.49
CA ILE A 23 53.89 33.41 1.18
C ILE A 23 54.53 34.13 2.38
N PRO A 24 53.95 34.07 3.62
CA PRO A 24 54.59 34.65 4.80
C PRO A 24 56.00 34.11 5.08
N PHE A 25 56.20 32.80 4.93
CA PHE A 25 57.50 32.17 5.14
C PHE A 25 58.54 32.63 4.11
N TYR A 26 58.18 32.63 2.83
CA TYR A 26 59.06 33.10 1.76
C TYR A 26 59.37 34.60 1.89
N GLY A 27 58.39 35.42 2.28
CA GLY A 27 58.57 36.85 2.49
C GLY A 27 59.57 37.17 3.60
N TYR A 28 59.53 36.43 4.71
CA TYR A 28 60.51 36.58 5.80
C TYR A 28 61.92 36.12 5.38
N LEU A 29 62.03 34.98 4.69
CA LEU A 29 63.30 34.49 4.16
C LEU A 29 63.94 35.44 3.16
N GLU A 30 63.15 36.14 2.35
CA GLU A 30 63.67 37.12 1.41
C GLU A 30 64.34 38.29 2.13
N VAL A 31 63.70 38.85 3.17
CA VAL A 31 64.29 39.93 3.98
C VAL A 31 65.57 39.47 4.68
N LEU A 32 65.58 38.26 5.22
CA LEU A 32 66.75 37.66 5.86
C LEU A 32 67.90 37.46 4.85
N ASN A 33 67.58 37.03 3.63
CA ASN A 33 68.56 36.89 2.55
C ASN A 33 69.13 38.25 2.12
N ARG A 34 68.30 39.29 2.00
CA ARG A 34 68.77 40.66 1.71
C ARG A 34 69.71 41.17 2.80
N ALA A 35 69.34 41.02 4.07
CA ALA A 35 70.19 41.41 5.20
C ALA A 35 71.51 40.62 5.23
N THR A 36 71.47 39.32 4.96
CA THR A 36 72.65 38.44 4.94
C THR A 36 73.60 38.80 3.79
N LYS A 37 73.07 39.02 2.58
CA LYS A 37 73.84 39.47 1.42
C LYS A 37 74.52 40.81 1.70
N LEU A 38 73.77 41.79 2.23
CA LEU A 38 74.30 43.09 2.60
C LEU A 38 75.42 42.97 3.63
N THR A 39 75.22 42.17 4.69
CA THR A 39 76.25 41.92 5.72
C THR A 39 77.50 41.29 5.11
N LYS A 40 77.34 40.30 4.23
CA LYS A 40 78.45 39.66 3.52
C LYS A 40 79.22 40.64 2.65
N THR A 41 78.53 41.48 1.87
CA THR A 41 79.16 42.49 1.01
C THR A 41 79.89 43.56 1.83
N ILE A 42 79.35 43.96 2.98
CA ILE A 42 80.05 44.87 3.92
C ILE A 42 81.34 44.23 4.43
N LEU A 43 81.30 42.95 4.84
CA LEU A 43 82.48 42.21 5.30
C LEU A 43 83.54 42.00 4.21
N GLU A 44 83.11 41.85 2.96
CA GLU A 44 83.99 41.70 1.79
C GLU A 44 84.54 43.05 1.27
N GLY A 45 84.04 44.18 1.78
CA GLY A 45 84.46 45.52 1.38
C GLY A 45 83.96 45.98 0.01
N SER A 46 82.99 45.28 -0.58
CA SER A 46 82.48 45.49 -1.96
C SER A 46 81.14 46.24 -2.02
N LEU A 47 80.86 47.12 -1.05
CA LEU A 47 79.57 47.80 -0.89
C LEU A 47 79.09 48.53 -2.17
N GLN A 48 80.00 49.18 -2.90
CA GLN A 48 79.69 49.88 -4.15
C GLN A 48 79.13 48.94 -5.25
N GLU A 49 79.53 47.66 -5.24
CA GLU A 49 78.99 46.66 -6.18
C GLU A 49 77.57 46.25 -5.81
N PHE A 50 77.23 46.23 -4.51
CA PHE A 50 75.87 45.93 -4.04
C PHE A 50 74.91 47.08 -4.36
N GLU A 51 75.30 48.32 -4.10
CA GLU A 51 74.51 49.52 -4.44
C GLU A 51 74.20 49.59 -5.95
N SER A 52 75.19 49.25 -6.78
CA SER A 52 75.04 49.23 -8.24
C SER A 52 74.14 48.10 -8.76
N ARG A 53 74.15 46.93 -8.10
CA ARG A 53 73.37 45.75 -8.51
C ARG A 53 71.92 45.79 -8.07
N GLU A 54 71.66 46.21 -6.84
CA GLU A 54 70.30 46.28 -6.30
C GLU A 54 69.62 47.64 -6.56
N GLN A 55 70.34 48.60 -7.15
CA GLN A 55 69.85 49.96 -7.41
C GLN A 55 69.38 50.67 -6.12
N VAL A 56 70.14 50.53 -5.04
CA VAL A 56 69.82 51.12 -3.74
C VAL A 56 71.02 51.88 -3.19
N GLU A 57 70.80 53.10 -2.69
CA GLU A 57 71.80 53.84 -1.92
C GLU A 57 71.83 53.34 -0.48
N PHE A 58 72.99 52.88 -0.01
CA PHE A 58 73.14 52.44 1.37
C PHE A 58 73.22 53.66 2.31
N GLY A 59 72.23 53.77 3.19
CA GLY A 59 72.16 54.86 4.16
C GLY A 59 71.29 54.53 5.37
N PRO A 60 71.25 55.42 6.38
CA PRO A 60 70.47 55.19 7.60
C PRO A 60 68.97 55.00 7.34
N GLY A 61 68.42 55.66 6.31
CA GLY A 61 67.03 55.46 5.89
C GLY A 61 66.76 54.07 5.30
N TYR A 62 67.73 53.48 4.60
CA TYR A 62 67.62 52.11 4.09
C TYR A 62 67.66 51.07 5.22
N VAL A 63 68.53 51.28 6.21
CA VAL A 63 68.59 50.41 7.40
C VAL A 63 67.28 50.46 8.18
N ALA A 64 66.73 51.65 8.42
CA ALA A 64 65.44 51.80 9.10
C ALA A 64 64.29 51.14 8.33
N LYS A 65 64.29 51.23 7.00
CA LYS A 65 63.31 50.54 6.15
C LYS A 65 63.46 49.02 6.21
N LEU A 66 64.69 48.51 6.16
CA LEU A 66 64.98 47.08 6.27
C LEU A 66 64.57 46.53 7.63
N GLU A 67 64.76 47.28 8.71
CA GLU A 67 64.31 46.94 10.05
C GLU A 67 62.78 46.93 10.16
N GLN A 68 62.11 47.93 9.58
CA GLN A 68 60.65 47.96 9.50
C GLN A 68 60.11 46.77 8.71
N ASP A 69 60.66 46.50 7.53
CA ASP A 69 60.26 45.38 6.66
C ASP A 69 60.51 44.03 7.37
N ALA A 70 61.63 43.88 8.08
CA ALA A 70 61.93 42.68 8.87
C ALA A 70 60.92 42.47 10.00
N ASN A 71 60.56 43.52 10.73
CA ASN A 71 59.57 43.45 11.79
C ASN A 71 58.17 43.09 11.25
N VAL A 72 57.74 43.71 10.15
CA VAL A 72 56.46 43.41 9.52
C VAL A 72 56.42 41.96 9.03
N LYS A 73 57.44 41.50 8.31
CA LYS A 73 57.48 40.13 7.78
C LYS A 73 57.60 39.07 8.88
N TYR A 74 58.29 39.38 9.97
CA TYR A 74 58.32 38.53 11.15
C TYR A 74 56.92 38.39 11.79
N LEU A 75 56.21 39.49 12.00
CA LEU A 75 54.86 39.48 12.56
C LEU A 75 53.85 38.77 11.66
N GLU A 76 53.94 38.95 10.33
CA GLU A 76 53.12 38.23 9.35
C GLU A 76 53.33 36.71 9.45
N LEU A 77 54.59 36.25 9.53
CA LEU A 77 54.91 34.83 9.68
C LEU A 77 54.41 34.28 11.01
N GLN A 78 54.65 35.01 12.10
CA GLN A 78 54.19 34.61 13.45
C GLN A 78 52.66 34.46 13.49
N SER A 79 51.93 35.45 12.96
CA SER A 79 50.48 35.42 12.86
C SER A 79 49.98 34.25 12.00
N SER A 80 50.60 34.00 10.85
CA SER A 80 50.27 32.86 9.97
C SER A 80 50.39 31.52 10.70
N ILE A 81 51.47 31.32 11.48
CA ILE A 81 51.69 30.10 12.27
C ILE A 81 50.63 29.98 13.38
N GLU A 82 50.31 31.06 14.08
CA GLU A 82 49.29 31.06 15.14
C GLU A 82 47.90 30.72 14.60
N VAL A 83 47.53 31.26 13.43
CA VAL A 83 46.26 30.93 12.76
C VAL A 83 46.22 29.47 12.33
N LYS A 84 47.30 28.95 11.71
CA LYS A 84 47.38 27.53 11.32
C LYS A 84 47.25 26.62 12.55
N LYS A 85 47.91 26.95 13.66
CA LYS A 85 47.85 26.20 14.92
C LYS A 85 46.43 26.21 15.52
N ALA A 86 45.82 27.39 15.64
CA ALA A 86 44.46 27.51 16.15
C ALA A 86 43.44 26.77 15.26
N GLY A 87 43.63 26.83 13.93
CA GLY A 87 42.82 26.08 12.98
C GLY A 87 42.93 24.56 13.18
N GLN A 88 44.14 24.06 13.41
CA GLN A 88 44.36 22.64 13.71
C GLN A 88 43.72 22.24 15.05
N GLU A 89 43.94 23.00 16.12
CA GLU A 89 43.37 22.73 17.44
C GLU A 89 41.83 22.73 17.41
N ASN A 90 41.22 23.70 16.72
CA ASN A 90 39.77 23.76 16.52
C ASN A 90 39.24 22.55 15.75
N TRP A 91 39.96 22.13 14.70
CA TRP A 91 39.58 20.94 13.94
C TRP A 91 39.68 19.67 14.78
N GLU A 92 40.77 19.50 15.53
CA GLU A 92 40.96 18.36 16.42
C GLU A 92 39.89 18.31 17.52
N GLN A 93 39.57 19.46 18.13
CA GLN A 93 38.52 19.56 19.14
C GLN A 93 37.14 19.22 18.55
N SER A 94 36.77 19.85 17.43
CA SER A 94 35.49 19.59 16.76
C SER A 94 35.34 18.13 16.33
N ASN A 95 36.41 17.53 15.83
CA ASN A 95 36.42 16.12 15.44
C ASN A 95 36.26 15.20 16.67
N ASN A 96 36.97 15.48 17.76
CA ASN A 96 36.85 14.70 19.00
C ASN A 96 35.45 14.85 19.63
N ASP A 97 34.87 16.05 19.61
CA ASP A 97 33.51 16.29 20.09
C ASP A 97 32.49 15.53 19.24
N SER A 98 32.66 15.54 17.91
CA SER A 98 31.80 14.79 16.98
C SER A 98 31.88 13.28 17.23
N ILE A 99 33.07 12.74 17.43
CA ILE A 99 33.27 11.33 17.80
C ILE A 99 32.63 11.04 19.15
N GLY A 100 32.83 11.89 20.15
CA GLY A 100 32.26 11.69 21.48
C GLY A 100 30.74 11.76 21.51
N ILE A 101 30.12 12.64 20.70
CA ILE A 101 28.67 12.68 20.50
C ILE A 101 28.20 11.39 19.82
N MET A 102 28.90 10.93 18.79
CA MET A 102 28.54 9.71 18.07
C MET A 102 28.62 8.49 19.00
N GLU A 103 29.70 8.31 19.75
CA GLU A 103 29.87 7.19 20.69
C GLU A 103 28.78 7.14 21.77
N LYS A 104 28.31 8.30 22.25
CA LYS A 104 27.24 8.39 23.25
C LYS A 104 25.85 8.21 22.67
N SER A 105 25.59 8.77 21.49
CA SER A 105 24.26 8.79 20.89
C SER A 105 23.91 7.52 20.11
N VAL A 106 24.90 6.86 19.49
CA VAL A 106 24.69 5.66 18.67
C VAL A 106 24.00 4.52 19.44
N PRO A 107 24.38 4.17 20.68
CA PRO A 107 23.69 3.13 21.42
C PRO A 107 22.20 3.45 21.65
N GLU A 108 21.89 4.68 22.06
CA GLU A 108 20.51 5.13 22.33
C GLU A 108 19.66 5.13 21.05
N VAL A 109 20.20 5.66 19.95
CA VAL A 109 19.51 5.70 18.66
C VAL A 109 19.30 4.29 18.11
N THR A 110 20.27 3.39 18.30
CA THR A 110 20.17 1.99 17.86
C THR A 110 19.07 1.26 18.62
N GLU A 111 18.94 1.49 19.93
CA GLU A 111 17.86 0.89 20.73
C GLU A 111 16.49 1.40 20.28
N LYS A 112 16.34 2.71 20.08
CA LYS A 112 15.10 3.30 19.54
C LYS A 112 14.76 2.74 18.16
N LEU A 113 15.76 2.55 17.30
CA LEU A 113 15.56 1.98 15.97
C LEU A 113 15.09 0.52 16.04
N LYS A 114 15.62 -0.27 16.99
CA LYS A 114 15.15 -1.66 17.22
C LYS A 114 13.70 -1.70 17.68
N ASP A 115 13.28 -0.82 18.59
CA ASP A 115 11.88 -0.74 19.03
C ASP A 115 10.95 -0.38 17.86
N VAL A 116 11.32 0.60 17.04
CA VAL A 116 10.56 0.95 15.84
C VAL A 116 10.47 -0.22 14.86
N ASN A 117 11.57 -0.95 14.64
CA ASN A 117 11.56 -2.13 13.78
C ASN A 117 10.63 -3.23 14.32
N GLY A 118 10.68 -3.52 15.63
CA GLY A 118 9.79 -4.50 16.26
C GLY A 118 8.31 -4.14 16.09
N ARG A 119 7.95 -2.87 16.29
CA ARG A 119 6.58 -2.38 16.08
C ARG A 119 6.13 -2.49 14.62
N LEU A 120 7.04 -2.30 13.67
CA LEU A 120 6.76 -2.45 12.24
C LEU A 120 6.53 -3.92 11.89
N GLU A 121 7.35 -4.83 12.40
CA GLU A 121 7.17 -6.28 12.21
C GLU A 121 5.82 -6.75 12.76
N GLU A 122 5.44 -6.34 13.97
CA GLU A 122 4.11 -6.64 14.54
C GLU A 122 2.96 -6.08 13.69
N ARG A 123 3.15 -4.90 13.09
CA ARG A 123 2.14 -4.30 12.22
C ARG A 123 2.03 -5.07 10.90
N ILE A 124 3.15 -5.49 10.33
CA ILE A 124 3.18 -6.31 9.11
C ILE A 124 2.48 -7.64 9.37
N GLU A 125 2.71 -8.26 10.52
CA GLU A 125 2.09 -9.53 10.86
C GLU A 125 0.56 -9.41 10.97
N ARG A 126 0.07 -8.39 11.68
CA ARG A 126 -1.38 -8.11 11.72
C ARG A 126 -1.99 -7.87 10.34
N ILE A 127 -1.25 -7.20 9.45
CA ILE A 127 -1.71 -6.99 8.07
C ILE A 127 -1.79 -8.34 7.34
N ARG A 128 -0.80 -9.23 7.50
CA ARG A 128 -0.83 -10.59 6.91
C ARG A 128 -2.01 -11.41 7.43
N GLU A 129 -2.28 -11.38 8.73
CA GLU A 129 -3.44 -12.04 9.32
C GLU A 129 -4.76 -11.54 8.70
N VAL A 130 -4.89 -10.24 8.47
CA VAL A 130 -6.05 -9.66 7.79
C VAL A 130 -6.15 -10.15 6.35
N TYR A 131 -5.05 -10.18 5.60
CA TYR A 131 -5.05 -10.73 4.24
C TYR A 131 -5.46 -12.20 4.21
N GLU A 132 -4.98 -13.01 5.16
CA GLU A 132 -5.37 -14.41 5.29
C GLU A 132 -6.87 -14.55 5.65
N SER A 133 -7.36 -13.70 6.56
CA SER A 133 -8.79 -13.67 6.91
C SER A 133 -9.66 -13.31 5.72
N VAL A 134 -9.27 -12.32 4.91
CA VAL A 134 -10.00 -11.96 3.69
C VAL A 134 -9.98 -13.10 2.68
N ARG A 135 -8.83 -13.76 2.52
CA ARG A 135 -8.72 -14.94 1.65
C ARG A 135 -9.66 -16.08 2.09
N LYS A 136 -9.75 -16.36 3.39
CA LYS A 136 -10.68 -17.37 3.94
C LYS A 136 -12.13 -17.00 3.67
N VAL A 137 -12.52 -15.75 3.94
CA VAL A 137 -13.89 -15.26 3.69
C VAL A 137 -14.23 -15.33 2.20
N ASN A 138 -13.31 -14.96 1.31
CA ASN A 138 -13.53 -15.04 -0.13
C ASN A 138 -13.72 -16.49 -0.60
N ALA A 139 -12.89 -17.42 -0.11
CA ALA A 139 -13.04 -18.84 -0.43
C ALA A 139 -14.37 -19.41 0.10
N GLU A 140 -14.78 -19.06 1.31
CA GLU A 140 -16.10 -19.44 1.84
C GLU A 140 -17.24 -18.83 1.02
N THR A 141 -17.09 -17.59 0.55
CA THR A 141 -18.08 -16.91 -0.29
C THR A 141 -18.19 -17.55 -1.67
N GLU A 142 -17.07 -17.95 -2.26
CA GLU A 142 -17.01 -18.70 -3.52
C GLU A 142 -17.72 -20.06 -3.38
N ASN A 143 -17.43 -20.81 -2.31
CA ASN A 143 -18.14 -22.06 -2.00
C ASN A 143 -19.65 -21.88 -1.82
N LEU A 144 -20.10 -20.74 -1.28
CA LEU A 144 -21.53 -20.41 -1.17
C LEU A 144 -22.13 -20.06 -2.54
N ALA A 145 -21.36 -19.43 -3.43
CA ALA A 145 -21.77 -19.04 -4.78
C ALA A 145 -21.80 -20.22 -5.77
N GLU A 146 -21.01 -21.26 -5.56
CA GLU A 146 -21.04 -22.49 -6.38
C GLU A 146 -22.28 -23.37 -6.10
N GLY A 147 -23.13 -23.00 -5.15
CA GLY A 147 -24.47 -23.57 -4.97
C GLY A 147 -24.53 -24.89 -4.19
N ASN A 148 -23.39 -25.52 -3.90
CA ASN A 148 -23.29 -26.78 -3.16
C ASN A 148 -22.76 -26.55 -1.74
N SER A 149 -23.52 -25.82 -0.93
CA SER A 149 -23.10 -25.48 0.43
C SER A 149 -23.94 -26.17 1.49
N SER A 150 -23.26 -26.76 2.47
CA SER A 150 -23.90 -27.42 3.60
C SER A 150 -23.78 -26.60 4.87
N LEU A 151 -24.90 -26.22 5.47
CA LEU A 151 -24.94 -25.53 6.76
C LEU A 151 -25.16 -26.56 7.86
N THR A 152 -24.28 -26.60 8.87
CA THR A 152 -24.39 -27.52 10.00
C THR A 152 -24.50 -26.73 11.29
N ALA A 153 -25.58 -26.93 12.03
CA ALA A 153 -25.82 -26.28 13.33
C ALA A 153 -26.50 -27.26 14.30
N THR A 154 -26.54 -26.89 15.58
CA THR A 154 -27.23 -27.67 16.62
C THR A 154 -28.75 -27.51 16.50
N ARG A 155 -29.53 -28.49 17.00
CA ARG A 155 -30.99 -28.38 16.99
C ARG A 155 -31.51 -27.13 17.71
N SER A 156 -30.88 -26.75 18.82
CA SER A 156 -31.27 -25.56 19.59
C SER A 156 -31.06 -24.25 18.81
N GLU A 157 -30.00 -24.17 18.00
CA GLU A 157 -29.76 -23.01 17.12
C GLU A 157 -30.80 -22.95 15.99
N TRP A 158 -31.11 -24.08 15.37
CA TRP A 158 -32.16 -24.14 14.34
C TRP A 158 -33.54 -23.76 14.90
N ASP A 159 -33.90 -24.27 16.08
CA ASP A 159 -35.15 -23.92 16.74
C ASP A 159 -35.26 -22.43 17.08
N ARG A 160 -34.14 -21.78 17.38
CA ARG A 160 -34.10 -20.35 17.68
C ARG A 160 -34.30 -19.49 16.43
N GLU A 161 -33.65 -19.84 15.32
CA GLU A 161 -33.66 -19.03 14.09
C GLU A 161 -34.88 -19.30 13.20
N LEU A 162 -35.31 -20.57 13.06
CA LEU A 162 -36.43 -20.98 12.19
C LEU A 162 -37.75 -21.17 12.94
N GLY A 163 -37.68 -21.46 14.24
CA GLY A 163 -38.83 -21.81 15.07
C GLY A 163 -39.13 -23.31 15.10
N ARG A 164 -39.41 -23.84 16.30
CA ARG A 164 -39.62 -25.28 16.58
C ARG A 164 -40.56 -26.00 15.61
N ALA A 165 -41.70 -25.38 15.29
CA ALA A 165 -42.71 -25.98 14.43
C ALA A 165 -42.22 -26.21 12.99
N LEU A 166 -41.31 -25.36 12.50
CA LEU A 166 -40.70 -25.54 11.18
C LEU A 166 -39.55 -26.53 11.24
N THR A 167 -38.70 -26.46 12.27
CA THR A 167 -37.60 -27.41 12.48
C THR A 167 -38.10 -28.85 12.54
N ASP A 168 -39.14 -29.12 13.33
CA ASP A 168 -39.69 -30.48 13.47
C ASP A 168 -40.23 -31.02 12.14
N LYS A 169 -40.87 -30.16 11.32
CA LYS A 169 -41.33 -30.52 9.97
C LYS A 169 -40.16 -30.83 9.04
N LEU A 170 -39.11 -30.02 9.04
CA LEU A 170 -37.94 -30.21 8.17
C LEU A 170 -37.13 -31.46 8.55
N ILE A 171 -37.11 -31.83 9.83
CA ILE A 171 -36.53 -33.10 10.29
C ILE A 171 -37.39 -34.28 9.85
N GLN A 172 -38.71 -34.22 10.03
CA GLN A 172 -39.64 -35.29 9.63
C GLN A 172 -39.61 -35.55 8.11
N GLN A 173 -39.50 -34.50 7.31
CA GLN A 173 -39.41 -34.59 5.85
C GLN A 173 -38.03 -35.04 5.35
N GLY A 174 -37.05 -35.30 6.24
CA GLY A 174 -35.71 -35.77 5.88
C GLY A 174 -34.81 -34.72 5.22
N TYR A 175 -35.24 -33.46 5.18
CA TYR A 175 -34.49 -32.34 4.62
C TYR A 175 -33.30 -31.96 5.51
N MET A 176 -33.49 -31.99 6.84
CA MET A 176 -32.41 -31.87 7.83
C MET A 176 -31.88 -33.25 8.22
N ARG A 177 -30.63 -33.56 7.85
CA ARG A 177 -29.99 -34.85 8.20
C ARG A 177 -29.15 -34.72 9.46
N LYS A 178 -29.31 -35.63 10.41
CA LYS A 178 -28.47 -35.69 11.61
C LYS A 178 -27.04 -36.08 11.22
N VAL A 179 -26.06 -35.31 11.67
CA VAL A 179 -24.63 -35.53 11.43
C VAL A 179 -23.92 -35.76 12.76
N GLY A 180 -23.39 -36.97 12.95
CA GLY A 180 -22.67 -37.38 14.16
C GLY A 180 -23.56 -37.67 15.38
N ASN A 181 -22.92 -37.85 16.54
CA ASN A 181 -23.59 -38.20 17.79
C ASN A 181 -24.16 -36.98 18.55
N ASP A 182 -23.71 -35.77 18.24
CA ASP A 182 -23.94 -34.55 19.04
C ASP A 182 -25.19 -33.72 18.64
N GLU A 183 -26.27 -34.36 18.17
CA GLU A 183 -27.53 -33.68 17.79
C GLU A 183 -27.37 -32.49 16.82
N ARG A 184 -26.35 -32.54 15.95
CA ARG A 184 -26.16 -31.56 14.88
C ARG A 184 -26.93 -31.99 13.65
N TYR A 185 -27.57 -31.02 13.00
CA TYR A 185 -28.32 -31.24 11.78
C TYR A 185 -27.66 -30.44 10.65
N ARG A 186 -27.43 -31.12 9.53
CA ARG A 186 -26.92 -30.55 8.30
C ARG A 186 -28.07 -30.34 7.33
N VAL A 187 -28.11 -29.14 6.78
CA VAL A 187 -28.94 -28.76 5.65
C VAL A 187 -28.05 -28.63 4.43
N TYR A 188 -28.48 -29.22 3.32
CA TYR A 188 -27.87 -29.00 2.01
C TYR A 188 -28.85 -28.18 1.19
N ASP A 189 -28.49 -26.93 0.94
CA ASP A 189 -29.37 -26.00 0.23
C ASP A 189 -28.56 -24.99 -0.58
N ASN A 190 -29.24 -24.35 -1.51
CA ASN A 190 -28.64 -23.34 -2.35
C ASN A 190 -28.62 -21.98 -1.62
N PHE A 191 -27.43 -21.58 -1.16
CA PHE A 191 -27.17 -20.30 -0.48
C PHE A 191 -26.59 -19.22 -1.39
N THR A 192 -26.74 -19.34 -2.71
CA THR A 192 -26.20 -18.37 -3.70
C THR A 192 -26.73 -16.95 -3.54
N LYS A 193 -27.96 -16.80 -3.02
CA LYS A 193 -28.60 -15.49 -2.83
C LYS A 193 -28.17 -14.85 -1.51
N GLY A 194 -27.87 -13.56 -1.56
CA GLY A 194 -27.44 -12.82 -0.39
C GLY A 194 -28.54 -12.73 0.68
N PRO A 195 -28.19 -12.67 1.98
CA PRO A 195 -29.18 -12.58 3.07
C PRO A 195 -30.14 -11.40 2.95
N LYS A 196 -29.71 -10.27 2.37
CA LYS A 196 -30.56 -9.09 2.14
C LYS A 196 -31.61 -9.36 1.05
N GLU A 197 -31.22 -10.03 -0.02
CA GLU A 197 -32.12 -10.39 -1.12
C GLU A 197 -33.13 -11.43 -0.67
N LEU A 198 -32.68 -12.46 0.06
CA LEU A 198 -33.56 -13.48 0.64
C LEU A 198 -34.62 -12.87 1.57
N ARG A 199 -34.25 -11.86 2.37
CA ARG A 199 -35.23 -11.14 3.21
C ARG A 199 -36.28 -10.40 2.37
N HIS A 200 -35.86 -9.74 1.31
CA HIS A 200 -36.79 -9.03 0.41
C HIS A 200 -37.73 -9.99 -0.31
N ILE A 201 -37.20 -11.10 -0.85
CA ILE A 201 -37.97 -12.15 -1.49
C ILE A 201 -38.95 -12.78 -0.49
N ASN A 202 -38.52 -13.10 0.73
CA ASN A 202 -39.39 -13.68 1.75
C ASN A 202 -40.54 -12.73 2.11
N GLN A 203 -40.28 -11.42 2.19
CA GLN A 203 -41.32 -10.42 2.43
C GLN A 203 -42.32 -10.36 1.26
N SER A 204 -41.85 -10.41 0.01
CA SER A 204 -42.71 -10.48 -1.17
C SER A 204 -43.59 -11.73 -1.14
N ILE A 205 -42.99 -12.90 -0.92
CA ILE A 205 -43.71 -14.18 -0.85
C ILE A 205 -44.79 -14.13 0.25
N ARG A 206 -44.50 -13.56 1.43
CA ARG A 206 -45.50 -13.41 2.49
C ARG A 206 -46.66 -12.50 2.07
N SER A 207 -46.36 -11.40 1.36
CA SER A 207 -47.38 -10.51 0.82
C SER A 207 -48.23 -11.23 -0.22
N ASP A 208 -47.61 -12.00 -1.11
CA ASP A 208 -48.31 -12.77 -2.14
C ASP A 208 -49.18 -13.87 -1.53
N ILE A 209 -48.69 -14.60 -0.52
CA ILE A 209 -49.47 -15.59 0.24
C ILE A 209 -50.69 -14.92 0.89
N SER A 210 -50.51 -13.74 1.48
CA SER A 210 -51.62 -13.02 2.12
C SER A 210 -52.67 -12.61 1.08
N ARG A 211 -52.25 -12.05 -0.05
CA ARG A 211 -53.13 -11.71 -1.17
C ARG A 211 -53.88 -12.93 -1.71
N LEU A 212 -53.17 -14.04 -1.95
CA LEU A 212 -53.77 -15.29 -2.44
C LEU A 212 -54.76 -15.89 -1.45
N THR A 213 -54.51 -15.73 -0.14
CA THR A 213 -55.44 -16.19 0.90
C THR A 213 -56.74 -15.37 0.88
N GLU A 214 -56.65 -14.05 0.69
CA GLU A 214 -57.81 -13.17 0.54
C GLU A 214 -58.58 -13.47 -0.75
N GLU A 215 -57.87 -13.68 -1.86
CA GLU A 215 -58.47 -14.07 -3.14
C GLU A 215 -59.18 -15.43 -3.02
N LEU A 216 -58.56 -16.43 -2.37
CA LEU A 216 -59.18 -17.73 -2.13
C LEU A 216 -60.46 -17.59 -1.28
N ALA A 217 -60.43 -16.74 -0.26
CA ALA A 217 -61.63 -16.46 0.55
C ALA A 217 -62.73 -15.78 -0.29
N SER A 218 -62.36 -14.87 -1.19
CA SER A 218 -63.28 -14.22 -2.14
C SER A 218 -63.88 -15.23 -3.11
N TYR A 219 -63.07 -16.10 -3.72
CA TYR A 219 -63.54 -17.17 -4.60
C TYR A 219 -64.46 -18.14 -3.86
N LYS A 220 -64.10 -18.54 -2.64
CA LYS A 220 -64.95 -19.39 -1.81
C LYS A 220 -66.31 -18.73 -1.53
N SER A 221 -66.33 -17.42 -1.24
CA SER A 221 -67.59 -16.69 -1.04
C SER A 221 -68.43 -16.68 -2.32
N ARG A 222 -67.82 -16.39 -3.48
CA ARG A 222 -68.51 -16.42 -4.78
C ARG A 222 -69.07 -17.81 -5.09
N TRP A 223 -68.31 -18.86 -4.84
CA TRP A 223 -68.80 -20.23 -5.01
C TRP A 223 -69.96 -20.57 -4.08
N LEU A 224 -69.97 -20.07 -2.85
CA LEU A 224 -71.10 -20.24 -1.94
C LEU A 224 -72.34 -19.44 -2.39
N GLU A 225 -72.15 -18.24 -2.94
CA GLU A 225 -73.23 -17.46 -3.56
C GLU A 225 -73.80 -18.17 -4.79
N ASP A 226 -72.94 -18.66 -5.68
CA ASP A 226 -73.33 -19.43 -6.85
C ASP A 226 -74.05 -20.72 -6.44
N ALA A 227 -73.56 -21.44 -5.42
CA ALA A 227 -74.23 -22.62 -4.87
C ALA A 227 -75.63 -22.31 -4.33
N ASN A 228 -75.83 -21.14 -3.72
CA ASN A 228 -77.17 -20.69 -3.30
C ASN A 228 -78.07 -20.35 -4.50
N VAL A 229 -77.53 -19.74 -5.54
CA VAL A 229 -78.26 -19.49 -6.80
C VAL A 229 -78.64 -20.82 -7.46
N PHE A 230 -77.70 -21.77 -7.55
CA PHE A 230 -77.96 -23.12 -8.06
C PHE A 230 -79.00 -23.85 -7.20
N SER A 231 -78.94 -23.77 -5.88
CA SER A 231 -79.97 -24.34 -5.01
C SER A 231 -81.36 -23.77 -5.31
N ARG A 232 -81.46 -22.46 -5.56
CA ARG A 232 -82.71 -21.80 -5.94
C ARG A 232 -83.19 -22.21 -7.33
N ILE A 233 -82.29 -22.33 -8.30
CA ILE A 233 -82.58 -22.86 -9.64
C ILE A 233 -83.08 -24.30 -9.53
N THR A 234 -82.37 -25.16 -8.78
CA THR A 234 -82.72 -26.56 -8.54
C THR A 234 -84.07 -26.68 -7.82
N SER A 235 -84.40 -25.77 -6.90
CA SER A 235 -85.73 -25.73 -6.27
C SER A 235 -86.84 -25.45 -7.30
N VAL A 236 -86.62 -24.46 -8.17
CA VAL A 236 -87.57 -24.17 -9.26
C VAL A 236 -87.66 -25.34 -10.23
N LEU A 237 -86.54 -25.96 -10.60
CA LEU A 237 -86.50 -27.15 -11.47
C LEU A 237 -87.21 -28.34 -10.82
N ARG A 238 -87.04 -28.58 -9.51
CA ARG A 238 -87.78 -29.61 -8.76
C ARG A 238 -89.27 -29.34 -8.76
N GLU A 239 -89.70 -28.10 -8.51
CA GLU A 239 -91.13 -27.74 -8.60
C GLU A 239 -91.69 -27.92 -10.01
N GLU A 240 -90.88 -27.67 -11.05
CA GLU A 240 -91.27 -27.84 -12.45
C GLU A 240 -91.31 -29.32 -12.86
N LEU A 241 -90.39 -30.14 -12.35
CA LEU A 241 -90.40 -31.61 -12.45
C LEU A 241 -91.68 -32.20 -11.83
N VAL A 242 -92.03 -31.77 -10.61
CA VAL A 242 -93.27 -32.16 -9.93
C VAL A 242 -94.50 -31.72 -10.72
N LYS A 243 -94.52 -30.49 -11.27
CA LYS A 243 -95.64 -29.99 -12.11
C LYS A 243 -95.79 -30.74 -13.43
N ARG A 244 -94.71 -31.28 -13.99
CA ARG A 244 -94.73 -32.12 -15.19
C ARG A 244 -95.11 -33.57 -14.89
N ASN A 245 -95.41 -33.90 -13.63
CA ASN A 245 -95.80 -35.25 -13.19
C ASN A 245 -94.81 -36.32 -13.68
N MET A 246 -93.52 -35.96 -13.77
CA MET A 246 -92.46 -36.94 -13.82
C MET A 246 -92.16 -37.31 -12.37
N ASP A 247 -92.78 -38.38 -11.88
CA ASP A 247 -92.22 -39.14 -10.77
C ASP A 247 -90.89 -39.71 -11.28
N VAL A 248 -89.82 -38.96 -11.05
CA VAL A 248 -88.51 -39.55 -10.93
C VAL A 248 -88.28 -39.62 -9.44
N ASP A 249 -88.39 -40.83 -8.89
CA ASP A 249 -87.78 -41.17 -7.60
C ASP A 249 -86.30 -40.79 -7.70
N ILE A 250 -85.96 -39.62 -7.16
CA ILE A 250 -84.59 -39.32 -6.80
C ILE A 250 -84.49 -39.72 -5.34
N GLU A 251 -84.37 -41.03 -5.12
CA GLU A 251 -83.69 -41.54 -3.96
C GLU A 251 -82.28 -40.92 -4.01
N MET A 252 -82.02 -40.00 -3.09
CA MET A 252 -80.66 -39.70 -2.67
C MET A 252 -80.21 -40.95 -1.91
N GLU A 253 -79.81 -41.99 -2.63
CA GLU A 253 -79.06 -43.10 -2.07
C GLU A 253 -77.72 -42.52 -1.59
N GLU A 254 -77.57 -42.50 -0.27
CA GLU A 254 -76.26 -42.64 0.37
C GLU A 254 -75.74 -44.04 0.01
N GLU A 255 -75.25 -44.22 -1.21
CA GLU A 255 -74.50 -45.43 -1.59
C GLU A 255 -73.08 -45.28 -1.04
N GLU A 256 -72.86 -45.95 0.10
CA GLU A 256 -71.58 -46.56 0.45
C GLU A 256 -71.17 -47.50 -0.70
N GLU A 257 -70.31 -47.06 -1.60
CA GLU A 257 -69.49 -47.96 -2.41
C GLU A 257 -68.08 -48.02 -1.82
N GLU A 258 -67.88 -49.06 -1.00
CA GLU A 258 -66.58 -49.65 -0.74
C GLU A 258 -66.03 -50.28 -2.02
N GLU A 259 -64.76 -49.94 -2.31
CA GLU A 259 -63.72 -50.76 -2.95
C GLU A 259 -64.02 -51.50 -4.27
N GLU A 260 -63.25 -51.18 -5.32
CA GLU A 260 -62.32 -52.16 -5.89
C GLU A 260 -61.22 -51.45 -6.71
N GLU A 261 -59.97 -51.79 -6.35
CA GLU A 261 -58.74 -51.55 -7.10
C GLU A 261 -58.81 -52.25 -8.45
N GLU A 262 -58.31 -51.62 -9.53
CA GLU A 262 -57.49 -52.36 -10.49
C GLU A 262 -56.54 -51.39 -11.24
N GLU A 263 -55.27 -51.73 -11.12
CA GLU A 263 -54.11 -51.20 -11.83
C GLU A 263 -54.27 -51.40 -13.34
N GLU A 264 -53.91 -50.39 -14.15
CA GLU A 264 -53.13 -50.69 -15.36
C GLU A 264 -52.02 -49.65 -15.50
N GLU A 265 -50.80 -50.19 -15.44
CA GLU A 265 -49.55 -49.63 -15.90
C GLU A 265 -49.70 -49.10 -17.33
N ASP A 266 -49.19 -47.91 -17.61
CA ASP A 266 -48.55 -47.69 -18.90
C ASP A 266 -47.23 -46.96 -18.68
N ALA A 267 -46.19 -47.78 -18.69
CA ALA A 267 -44.81 -47.39 -18.79
C ALA A 267 -44.45 -47.45 -20.28
N GLU A 268 -44.08 -46.30 -20.85
CA GLU A 268 -43.27 -46.15 -22.07
C GLU A 268 -43.11 -44.63 -22.28
N GLU A 269 -41.97 -44.05 -22.61
CA GLU A 269 -40.65 -44.57 -22.93
C GLU A 269 -39.68 -43.38 -22.87
N ASP A 270 -38.40 -43.69 -22.69
CA ASP A 270 -37.26 -42.80 -22.64
C ASP A 270 -37.14 -41.84 -23.85
N GLU A 271 -36.67 -40.61 -23.60
CA GLU A 271 -35.64 -40.05 -24.48
C GLU A 271 -34.69 -39.13 -23.69
N TYR A 272 -33.59 -39.75 -23.24
CA TYR A 272 -32.33 -39.06 -23.03
C TYR A 272 -31.80 -38.64 -24.41
N ASP A 273 -31.57 -37.34 -24.61
CA ASP A 273 -30.68 -36.88 -25.67
C ASP A 273 -29.49 -36.14 -25.04
N ASP A 274 -28.44 -36.92 -24.79
CA ASP A 274 -27.06 -36.49 -24.64
C ASP A 274 -26.55 -36.07 -26.03
N GLU A 275 -26.59 -34.77 -26.35
CA GLU A 275 -25.77 -34.24 -27.44
C GLU A 275 -24.51 -33.57 -26.86
N ILE A 276 -23.52 -34.43 -26.58
CA ILE A 276 -22.11 -34.06 -26.63
C ILE A 276 -21.79 -33.80 -28.11
N VAL A 277 -21.59 -32.53 -28.48
CA VAL A 277 -20.82 -32.17 -29.68
C VAL A 277 -19.53 -31.51 -29.22
N ALA A 278 -18.49 -32.32 -29.14
CA ALA A 278 -17.11 -31.88 -29.31
C ALA A 278 -16.68 -32.32 -30.72
N ASP A 279 -16.43 -31.34 -31.60
CA ASP A 279 -15.48 -31.43 -32.72
C ASP A 279 -15.21 -29.98 -33.19
N ASP A 280 -14.13 -29.35 -32.75
CA ASP A 280 -12.79 -29.32 -33.35
C ASP A 280 -12.65 -28.42 -34.61
N VAL A 281 -11.91 -27.32 -34.40
CA VAL A 281 -10.76 -26.85 -35.21
C VAL A 281 -10.97 -25.92 -36.42
N ASP A 282 -10.35 -24.73 -36.24
CA ASP A 282 -9.69 -23.80 -37.18
C ASP A 282 -10.49 -22.94 -38.17
N GLN A 283 -10.40 -21.60 -37.97
CA GLN A 283 -9.42 -20.79 -38.71
C GLN A 283 -9.31 -19.34 -38.20
N GLU A 284 -8.07 -18.97 -37.88
CA GLU A 284 -7.37 -17.67 -37.99
C GLU A 284 -8.15 -16.35 -38.24
N ALA A 285 -7.99 -15.41 -37.31
CA ALA A 285 -7.70 -13.98 -37.54
C ALA A 285 -7.25 -13.40 -36.18
N ASN A 286 -5.96 -13.31 -35.85
CA ASN A 286 -5.02 -12.27 -36.28
C ASN A 286 -5.64 -10.86 -36.35
N ASP A 287 -5.70 -10.16 -35.22
CA ASP A 287 -4.98 -8.89 -35.01
C ASP A 287 -5.32 -8.26 -33.65
N VAL A 288 -4.44 -7.36 -33.21
CA VAL A 288 -4.60 -6.29 -32.20
C VAL A 288 -3.92 -6.50 -30.83
N ASP A 289 -2.67 -6.03 -30.82
CA ASP A 289 -1.98 -5.20 -29.82
C ASP A 289 -1.63 -5.77 -28.42
N LEU A 290 -0.38 -6.24 -28.35
CA LEU A 290 0.43 -6.26 -27.13
C LEU A 290 1.09 -4.89 -26.93
N GLU A 291 0.43 -3.98 -26.20
CA GLU A 291 1.13 -2.85 -25.60
C GLU A 291 1.89 -3.31 -24.34
N ALA A 292 3.21 -3.38 -24.50
CA ALA A 292 4.18 -3.43 -23.44
C ALA A 292 4.03 -2.18 -22.55
N ASN A 293 3.82 -2.38 -21.24
CA ASN A 293 4.07 -1.33 -20.27
C ASN A 293 5.27 -1.71 -19.40
N ASP A 294 6.41 -1.27 -19.90
CA ASP A 294 7.73 -1.35 -19.32
C ASP A 294 7.81 -0.42 -18.09
N VAL A 295 8.31 -0.96 -16.98
CA VAL A 295 8.40 -0.27 -15.70
C VAL A 295 9.55 0.75 -15.77
N ALA A 296 9.19 2.00 -16.02
CA ALA A 296 10.13 3.12 -16.03
C ALA A 296 10.72 3.38 -14.63
N ARG A 297 12.04 3.20 -14.53
CA ARG A 297 12.93 3.79 -13.51
C ARG A 297 12.75 5.32 -13.45
N PRO A 298 12.82 5.95 -12.26
CA PRO A 298 12.95 7.39 -12.17
C PRO A 298 14.39 7.81 -12.48
N SER A 299 14.55 8.61 -13.53
CA SER A 299 15.79 9.34 -13.85
C SER A 299 15.99 10.51 -12.89
N HIS A 300 17.20 10.59 -12.37
CA HIS A 300 17.72 11.68 -11.55
C HIS A 300 18.01 12.87 -12.48
N GLU A 301 17.18 13.92 -12.45
CA GLU A 301 17.50 15.19 -13.11
C GLU A 301 18.36 16.04 -12.18
N GLU A 302 19.53 16.38 -12.71
CA GLU A 302 20.42 17.42 -12.22
C GLU A 302 19.73 18.78 -12.34
N ILE A 303 19.73 19.55 -11.26
CA ILE A 303 19.50 21.00 -11.32
C ILE A 303 20.84 21.66 -11.08
N SER A 304 21.55 21.88 -12.20
CA SER A 304 22.51 22.97 -12.36
C SER A 304 21.71 24.16 -12.89
N ASP A 305 21.76 25.30 -12.21
CA ASP A 305 22.40 26.47 -12.83
C ASP A 305 22.54 27.63 -11.84
N HIS A 306 23.74 28.18 -11.94
CA HIS A 306 24.19 29.47 -11.48
C HIS A 306 23.22 30.58 -11.91
N ASP A 307 22.93 31.53 -11.03
CA ASP A 307 22.76 32.92 -11.43
C ASP A 307 23.35 33.85 -10.37
N GLU A 308 24.45 34.50 -10.76
CA GLU A 308 25.00 35.70 -10.15
C GLU A 308 24.05 36.88 -10.39
N ALA A 309 23.73 37.60 -9.32
CA ALA A 309 23.39 39.02 -9.43
C ALA A 309 23.98 39.77 -8.24
N MET A 310 25.14 40.38 -8.49
CA MET A 310 25.63 41.55 -7.76
C MET A 310 24.56 42.65 -7.78
N ILE A 311 24.16 43.15 -6.62
CA ILE A 311 23.80 44.56 -6.45
C ILE A 311 24.45 45.08 -5.17
N ASP A 312 25.44 45.92 -5.40
CA ASP A 312 26.08 46.84 -4.46
C ASP A 312 25.20 48.09 -4.30
N ALA A 313 24.90 48.48 -3.07
CA ALA A 313 24.43 49.83 -2.73
C ALA A 313 24.51 50.08 -1.21
N SER A 314 25.64 50.65 -0.80
CA SER A 314 25.68 51.96 -0.13
C SER A 314 24.67 52.27 0.97
N GLY A 315 25.18 52.46 2.19
CA GLY A 315 24.71 53.55 3.07
C GLY A 315 24.28 53.14 4.48
N SER A 316 25.18 53.29 5.45
CA SER A 316 24.82 53.70 6.82
C SER A 316 26.05 54.24 7.55
N GLN A 317 26.23 55.57 7.41
CA GLN A 317 26.89 56.42 8.40
C GLN A 317 25.87 57.41 8.95
N SER A 318 26.12 57.85 10.19
CA SER A 318 25.32 58.74 11.07
C SER A 318 24.14 58.03 11.76
N GLU A 319 23.95 58.13 13.07
CA GLU A 319 24.14 59.31 13.93
C GLU A 319 24.74 58.97 15.31
N THR A 320 25.70 59.81 15.70
CA THR A 320 25.98 60.18 17.09
C THR A 320 25.18 61.44 17.46
N ASP A 321 24.87 61.55 18.74
CA ASP A 321 24.54 62.74 19.54
C ASP A 321 23.12 63.34 19.51
N LYS A 322 22.38 63.03 20.58
CA LYS A 322 21.93 64.03 21.57
C LYS A 322 21.69 63.43 22.95
#